data_AF-A0A6B3E9M6-F1
#
_entry.id   AF-A0A6B3E9M6-F1
#
_cell.length_a   1.000
_cell.length_b   1.000
_cell.length_c   1.000
_cell.angle_alpha   90.00
_cell.angle_beta   90.00
_cell.angle_gamma   90.00
#
_symmetry.space_group_name_H-M   'P 1'
#
loop_
_entity.id
_entity.type
_entity.pdbx_description
1 polymer ?
#
loop_
_entity_poly.entity_id
_entity_poly.type
_entity_poly.pdbx_seq_one_letter_code
_entity_poly.pdbx_strand_id
1 'polypeptide(L)' 'TNTNWMMWNLLVSGLLVGAAIVLYDGSPTFPDADRLWRLTEEHRVSALGVSPGYLLASEKAGLSPRR' A
#
# COMPACT_ATOMS: atom_id res chain seq x y z
N THR A 1 6.14 -1.32 -4.40
CA THR A 1 7.47 -1.94 -4.21
C THR A 1 7.63 -3.01 -5.26
N ASN A 2 8.81 -3.21 -5.84
CA ASN A 2 9.08 -4.43 -6.61
C ASN A 2 9.86 -5.42 -5.73
N THR A 3 9.95 -6.67 -6.16
CA THR A 3 10.63 -7.74 -5.40
C THR A 3 12.14 -7.55 -5.29
N ASN A 4 12.72 -6.63 -6.07
CA ASN A 4 14.15 -6.31 -6.06
C ASN A 4 14.50 -5.17 -5.07
N TRP A 5 13.51 -4.58 -4.39
CA TRP A 5 13.74 -3.45 -3.49
C TRP A 5 13.75 -3.88 -2.02
N MET A 6 14.52 -3.16 -1.19
CA MET A 6 14.67 -3.50 0.23
C MET A 6 13.32 -3.49 0.99
N MET A 7 12.35 -2.68 0.57
CA MET A 7 11.04 -2.63 1.22
C MET A 7 10.24 -3.92 1.02
N TRP A 8 10.51 -4.69 -0.04
CA TRP A 8 9.92 -6.02 -0.19
C TRP A 8 10.48 -6.99 0.85
N ASN A 9 11.79 -6.98 1.08
CA ASN A 9 12.41 -7.79 2.14
C ASN A 9 11.92 -7.38 3.54
N LEU A 10 11.70 -6.07 3.76
CA LEU A 10 11.12 -5.58 5.00
C LEU A 10 9.68 -6.08 5.20
N LEU A 11 8.85 -6.06 4.15
CA LEU A 11 7.49 -6.61 4.20
C LEU A 11 7.51 -8.10 4.55
N VAL A 12 8.32 -8.90 3.85
CA VAL A 12 8.47 -10.34 4.11
C VAL A 12 8.91 -10.62 5.54
N SER A 13 9.76 -9.77 6.12
CA SER A 13 10.22 -9.90 7.51
C SER A 13 9.08 -9.77 8.54
N GLY A 14 7.92 -9.21 8.17
CA GLY A 14 6.72 -9.22 9.01
C GLY A 14 6.25 -10.61 9.40
N LEU A 15 6.54 -11.62 8.56
CA LEU A 15 6.25 -13.02 8.87
C LEU A 15 7.04 -13.52 10.10
N LEU A 16 8.23 -12.96 10.36
CA LEU A 16 9.07 -13.34 11.50
C LEU A 16 8.46 -12.92 12.84
N VAL A 17 7.57 -11.93 12.85
CA VAL A 17 6.85 -11.46 14.05
C VAL A 17 5.40 -11.94 14.09
N GLY A 18 5.03 -12.91 13.24
CA GLY A 18 3.68 -13.48 13.20
C GLY A 18 2.62 -12.57 12.57
N ALA A 19 3.03 -11.52 11.84
CA ALA A 19 2.09 -10.66 11.12
C ALA A 19 1.62 -11.32 9.82
N ALA A 20 0.38 -11.03 9.42
CA ALA A 20 -0.08 -11.28 8.06
C ALA A 20 0.46 -10.20 7.12
N ILE A 21 0.85 -10.58 5.90
CA ILE A 21 1.32 -9.64 4.87
C ILE A 21 0.36 -9.62 3.68
N VAL A 22 0.23 -8.45 3.06
CA VAL A 22 -0.56 -8.27 1.83
C VAL A 22 0.41 -8.11 0.65
N LEU A 23 0.30 -9.01 -0.33
CA LEU A 23 1.05 -8.93 -1.58
C LEU A 23 0.11 -8.39 -2.67
N TYR A 24 0.57 -7.34 -3.36
CA TYR A 24 -0.14 -6.73 -4.47
C TYR A 24 0.79 -6.62 -5.67
N ASP A 25 0.36 -7.19 -6.80
CA ASP A 25 1.05 -7.09 -8.08
C ASP A 25 0.22 -6.20 -9.03
N GLY A 26 0.74 -5.00 -9.31
CA GLY A 26 0.07 -4.03 -10.16
C GLY A 26 0.53 -2.59 -9.91
N SER A 27 0.03 -1.69 -10.76
CA SER A 27 0.25 -0.25 -10.60
C SER A 27 -0.53 0.28 -9.38
N PRO A 28 0.10 1.07 -8.49
CA PRO A 28 -0.57 1.62 -7.32
C PRO A 28 -1.69 2.62 -7.67
N THR A 29 -1.73 3.10 -8.93
CA THR A 29 -2.71 4.10 -9.40
C THR A 29 -3.59 3.58 -10.53
N PHE A 30 -3.66 2.26 -10.75
CA PHE A 30 -4.58 1.65 -11.72
C PHE A 30 -5.65 0.82 -10.99
N PRO A 31 -6.95 0.98 -11.33
CA PRO A 31 -7.51 1.87 -12.36
C PRO A 31 -7.52 3.36 -11.97
N ASP A 32 -7.36 3.68 -10.68
CA ASP A 32 -7.35 5.02 -10.13
C ASP A 32 -6.37 5.13 -8.95
N ALA A 33 -6.13 6.36 -8.47
CA ALA A 33 -5.23 6.61 -7.33
C ALA A 33 -5.77 6.04 -6.01
N ASP A 34 -7.02 5.56 -5.96
CA ASP A 34 -7.66 5.02 -4.77
C ASP A 34 -7.32 3.53 -4.54
N ARG A 35 -6.58 2.91 -5.47
CA ARG A 35 -6.37 1.46 -5.48
C ARG A 35 -5.78 0.90 -4.19
N LEU A 36 -4.69 1.46 -3.67
CA LEU A 36 -4.06 0.94 -2.44
C LEU A 36 -4.89 1.25 -1.19
N TRP A 37 -5.64 2.35 -1.18
CA TRP A 37 -6.56 2.67 -0.08
C TRP A 37 -7.70 1.65 0.00
N ARG A 38 -8.30 1.28 -1.14
CA ARG A 38 -9.31 0.20 -1.20
C ARG A 38 -8.76 -1.14 -0.72
N LEU A 39 -7.54 -1.52 -1.13
CA LEU A 39 -6.90 -2.75 -0.63
C LEU A 39 -6.67 -2.71 0.89
N THR A 40 -6.30 -1.54 1.40
CA THR A 40 -6.10 -1.32 2.84
C THR A 40 -7.41 -1.52 3.60
N GLU A 41 -8.52 -0.98 3.08
CA GLU A 41 -9.87 -1.16 3.66
C GLU A 41 -10.34 -2.62 3.56
N GLU A 42 -10.25 -3.24 2.37
CA GLU A 42 -10.69 -4.60 2.08
C GLU A 42 -10.00 -5.65 2.97
N HIS A 43 -8.69 -5.52 3.17
CA HIS A 43 -7.90 -6.46 3.97
C HIS A 43 -7.68 -5.99 5.42
N ARG A 44 -8.26 -4.86 5.83
CA ARG A 44 -8.09 -4.26 7.17
C ARG A 44 -6.62 -4.12 7.57
N VAL A 45 -5.83 -3.58 6.65
CA VAL A 45 -4.39 -3.40 6.85
C VAL A 45 -4.15 -2.44 8.02
N SER A 46 -3.36 -2.87 9.00
CA SER A 46 -3.03 -2.09 10.19
C SER A 46 -1.86 -1.11 9.97
N ALA A 47 -0.98 -1.39 9.00
CA ALA A 47 0.14 -0.54 8.64
C ALA A 47 0.36 -0.56 7.12
N LEU A 48 0.26 0.61 6.48
CA LEU A 48 0.46 0.77 5.04
C LEU A 48 1.78 1.53 4.77
N GLY A 49 2.68 0.90 4.02
CA GLY A 49 3.90 1.54 3.52
C GLY A 49 3.75 1.99 2.06
N VAL A 50 3.83 3.30 1.80
CA VAL A 50 3.71 3.90 0.46
C VAL A 50 4.74 5.01 0.24
N SER A 51 5.00 5.36 -1.02
CA SER A 51 5.91 6.47 -1.35
C SER A 51 5.22 7.83 -1.23
N PRO A 52 5.98 8.92 -0.99
CA PRO A 52 5.43 10.28 -1.04
C PRO A 52 4.72 10.60 -2.36
N GLY A 53 5.21 10.05 -3.47
CA GLY A 53 4.58 10.21 -4.79
C GLY A 53 3.15 9.65 -4.85
N TYR A 54 2.87 8.55 -4.14
CA TYR A 54 1.51 8.01 -4.06
C TYR A 54 0.59 8.89 -3.21
N LEU A 55 1.10 9.46 -2.12
CA LEU A 55 0.34 10.42 -1.32
C LEU A 55 -0.01 11.68 -2.11
N LEU A 56 0.95 12.22 -2.88
CA LEU A 56 0.71 13.35 -3.79
C LEU A 56 -0.29 13.01 -4.89
N ALA A 57 -0.26 11.78 -5.43
CA ALA A 57 -1.26 11.33 -6.40
C ALA A 57 -2.66 11.24 -5.78
N SER A 58 -2.75 10.79 -4.53
CA SER A 58 -4.01 10.72 -3.77
C SER A 58 -4.58 12.11 -3.52
N GLU A 59 -3.74 13.06 -3.10
CA GLU A 59 -4.11 14.47 -2.92
C GLU A 59 -4.62 15.10 -4.23
N LYS A 60 -3.88 14.92 -5.33
CA LYS A 60 -4.29 15.42 -6.65
C LYS A 60 -5.60 14.82 -7.16
N ALA A 61 -5.90 13.58 -6.76
CA ALA A 61 -7.17 12.91 -7.06
C ALA A 61 -8.31 13.34 -6.13
N GLY A 62 -8.07 14.24 -5.17
CA GLY A 62 -9.07 14.72 -4.21
C GLY A 62 -9.48 13.67 -3.18
N LEU A 63 -8.67 12.63 -2.97
CA LEU A 63 -8.96 11.60 -1.98
C LEU A 63 -8.81 12.19 -0.57
N SER A 64 -9.77 11.88 0.28
CA SER A 64 -9.77 12.30 1.68
C SER A 64 -10.06 11.11 2.59
N PRO A 65 -9.40 11.01 3.75
CA PRO A 65 -9.77 10.04 4.77
C PRO A 65 -11.24 10.27 5.18
N ARG A 66 -11.99 9.18 5.39
CA ARG A 66 -13.30 9.30 6.04
C ARG A 66 -13.11 9.85 7.46
N ARG A 67 -13.97 10.81 7.83
CA ARG A 67 -14.10 11.29 9.22
C ARG A 67 -14.73 10.23 10.10
#